data_AF-A0A2M9CD11-F1
#
_entry.id   AF-A0A2M9CD11-F1
#
_cell.length_a   1.000
_cell.length_b   1.000
_cell.length_c   1.000
_cell.angle_alpha   90.00
_cell.angle_beta   90.00
_cell.angle_gamma   90.00
#
_symmetry.space_group_name_H-M   'P 1'
#
loop_
_entity.id
_entity.type
_entity.pdbx_description
1 polymer ?
#
loop_
_entity_poly.entity_id
_entity_poly.type
_entity_poly.pdbx_seq_one_letter_code
_entity_poly.pdbx_strand_id
1 'polypeptide(L)'
;MDLTTGIAIVVVLGVLGQVVARRVHLPSILVLLALGLLVGPVTGILDPDAVFGSGLFPLVSLGVALLLFEESLKLDFRRLRGGARRPVLGLVTIGAILTGIGATLAAWLVLDLSIGKAAVIGAILIVSGPTVVGPLLQIIRPRERVSSVLAFEGIFIDPIGATIALTVANVVLHEAAPRLFQTGLTGIGTGVVVAAVYVVVVRWGRIPPGTEVILAIAFAFVAFSIAEGIHEEAGLWATTFLGVALANQRFVDIEPLHEFGGHLGMLLVGSLFILLSARVELDALVRYAGGTLIIVAILVLVLRPLVTSVATVGSDLTRNEKGLVAWMAPRGIVAASTASVFALEFEAAGDPFPQLVPVVFGVVLLTAIVYGLTGSAVAGRLGVRADDAEQLDADGVPVSVPGESTPRRTVVRLRGARERADAKAAAERAGTVADTTAIRVDPPRAATWHRDPGSRTRADRQAPEDPSAGPEPR
;
A
#
# COMPACT_ATOMS: atom_id res chain seq x y z
N MET A 1 -20.19 -23.67 10.06
CA MET A 1 -20.44 -22.85 8.85
C MET A 1 -19.74 -23.53 7.67
N ASP A 2 -20.24 -23.41 6.45
CA ASP A 2 -19.57 -23.95 5.26
C ASP A 2 -18.52 -22.98 4.70
N LEU A 3 -17.57 -23.50 3.91
CA LEU A 3 -16.44 -22.74 3.37
C LEU A 3 -16.88 -21.52 2.55
N THR A 4 -17.94 -21.64 1.75
CA THR A 4 -18.43 -20.56 0.88
C THR A 4 -18.94 -19.38 1.72
N THR A 5 -19.77 -19.66 2.72
CA THR A 5 -20.27 -18.63 3.66
C THR A 5 -19.12 -18.02 4.47
N GLY A 6 -18.13 -18.81 4.87
CA GLY A 6 -16.93 -18.34 5.56
C GLY A 6 -16.13 -17.32 4.75
N ILE A 7 -15.80 -17.66 3.50
CA ILE A 7 -15.12 -16.74 2.57
C ILE A 7 -15.94 -15.46 2.37
N ALA A 8 -17.25 -15.58 2.16
CA ALA A 8 -18.13 -14.44 1.95
C ALA A 8 -18.16 -13.51 3.17
N ILE A 9 -18.32 -14.03 4.39
CA ILE A 9 -18.32 -13.24 5.64
C ILE A 9 -16.97 -12.55 5.84
N VAL A 10 -15.85 -13.27 5.65
CA VAL A 10 -14.50 -12.73 5.77
C VAL A 10 -14.28 -11.53 4.84
N VAL A 11 -14.61 -11.68 3.55
CA VAL A 11 -14.44 -10.62 2.55
C VAL A 11 -15.37 -9.45 2.82
N VAL A 12 -16.64 -9.70 3.10
CA VAL A 12 -17.64 -8.65 3.34
C VAL A 12 -17.30 -7.86 4.60
N LEU A 13 -16.97 -8.51 5.71
CA LEU A 13 -16.55 -7.82 6.94
C LEU A 13 -15.23 -7.09 6.78
N GLY A 14 -14.28 -7.65 6.01
CA GLY A 14 -13.01 -6.99 5.69
C GLY A 14 -13.22 -5.66 4.96
N VAL A 15 -14.01 -5.66 3.90
CA VAL A 15 -14.31 -4.45 3.11
C VAL A 15 -15.18 -3.47 3.91
N LEU A 16 -16.26 -3.94 4.54
CA LEU A 16 -17.15 -3.08 5.34
C LEU A 16 -16.43 -2.46 6.53
N GLY A 17 -15.58 -3.22 7.23
CA GLY A 17 -14.78 -2.73 8.35
C GLY A 17 -13.87 -1.57 7.95
N GLN A 18 -13.24 -1.65 6.78
CA GLN A 18 -12.40 -0.57 6.24
C GLN A 18 -13.20 0.64 5.72
N VAL A 19 -14.42 0.43 5.22
CA VAL A 19 -15.35 1.53 4.87
C VAL A 19 -15.80 2.26 6.14
N VAL A 20 -16.19 1.52 7.18
CA VAL A 20 -16.54 2.06 8.49
C VAL A 20 -15.36 2.83 9.08
N ALA A 21 -14.17 2.24 9.14
CA ALA A 21 -12.96 2.87 9.66
C ALA A 21 -12.65 4.22 9.00
N ARG A 22 -12.69 4.28 7.66
CA ARG A 22 -12.51 5.53 6.90
C ARG A 22 -13.59 6.56 7.22
N ARG A 23 -14.84 6.14 7.42
CA ARG A 23 -15.96 7.03 7.78
C ARG A 23 -15.86 7.59 9.21
N VAL A 24 -15.24 6.87 10.14
CA VAL A 24 -15.01 7.32 11.53
C VAL A 24 -13.60 7.89 11.77
N HIS A 25 -12.78 8.01 10.71
CA HIS A 25 -11.38 8.47 10.76
C HIS A 25 -10.48 7.68 11.73
N LEU A 26 -10.76 6.38 11.91
CA LEU A 26 -9.90 5.48 12.68
C LEU A 26 -9.02 4.64 11.73
N PRO A 27 -7.81 4.23 12.16
CA PRO A 27 -7.02 3.23 11.44
C PRO A 27 -7.83 1.94 11.22
N SER A 28 -7.83 1.45 9.99
CA SER A 28 -8.63 0.28 9.55
C SER A 28 -8.42 -0.95 10.43
N ILE A 29 -7.18 -1.18 10.84
CA ILE A 29 -6.75 -2.26 11.72
C ILE A 29 -7.54 -2.33 13.04
N LEU A 30 -7.95 -1.19 13.61
CA LEU A 30 -8.72 -1.16 14.86
C LEU A 30 -10.12 -1.76 14.67
N VAL A 31 -10.78 -1.38 13.57
CA VAL A 31 -12.13 -1.84 13.24
C VAL A 31 -12.12 -3.29 12.77
N LEU A 32 -11.12 -3.67 11.97
CA LEU A 32 -10.94 -5.06 11.53
C LEU A 32 -10.68 -6.02 12.70
N LEU A 33 -9.80 -5.63 13.63
CA LEU A 33 -9.54 -6.41 14.85
C LEU A 33 -10.80 -6.55 15.70
N ALA A 34 -11.53 -5.44 15.93
CA ALA A 34 -12.76 -5.47 16.70
C ALA A 34 -13.85 -6.35 16.05
N LEU A 35 -14.02 -6.30 14.73
CA LEU A 35 -14.97 -7.12 13.99
C LEU A 35 -14.57 -8.60 13.98
N GLY A 36 -13.29 -8.93 13.78
CA GLY A 36 -12.80 -10.31 13.79
C GLY A 36 -12.90 -10.93 15.19
N LEU A 37 -12.54 -10.20 16.25
CA LEU A 37 -12.77 -10.66 17.63
C LEU A 37 -14.26 -10.84 17.94
N LEU A 38 -15.12 -9.93 17.48
CA LEU A 38 -16.56 -10.01 17.70
C LEU A 38 -17.17 -11.25 17.02
N VAL A 39 -16.80 -11.53 15.77
CA VAL A 39 -17.38 -12.61 14.95
C VAL A 39 -16.72 -13.97 15.22
N GLY A 40 -15.45 -13.97 15.65
CA GLY A 40 -14.75 -15.14 16.17
C GLY A 40 -15.03 -15.37 17.67
N PRO A 41 -14.06 -15.14 18.58
CA PRO A 41 -14.11 -15.59 19.96
C PRO A 41 -15.28 -15.07 20.81
N VAL A 42 -15.88 -13.92 20.49
CA VAL A 42 -17.01 -13.37 21.28
C VAL A 42 -18.35 -14.04 20.94
N THR A 43 -18.61 -14.36 19.67
CA THR A 43 -19.92 -14.88 19.22
C THR A 43 -19.87 -16.32 18.68
N GLY A 44 -18.69 -16.83 18.34
CA GLY A 44 -18.50 -18.17 17.76
C GLY A 44 -19.06 -18.34 16.35
N ILE A 45 -19.33 -17.24 15.62
CA ILE A 45 -19.94 -17.29 14.29
C ILE A 45 -18.93 -17.76 13.23
N LEU A 46 -17.68 -17.30 13.33
CA LEU A 46 -16.55 -17.70 12.49
C LEU A 46 -15.50 -18.41 13.33
N ASP A 47 -15.36 -19.71 13.12
CA ASP A 47 -14.19 -20.49 13.52
C ASP A 47 -13.33 -20.72 12.25
N PRO A 48 -12.21 -20.02 12.07
CA PRO A 48 -11.39 -20.15 10.87
C PRO A 48 -10.80 -21.56 10.71
N ASP A 49 -10.41 -22.22 11.79
CA ASP A 49 -9.81 -23.55 11.76
C ASP A 49 -10.84 -24.60 11.34
N ALA A 50 -12.06 -24.54 11.88
CA ALA A 50 -13.14 -25.45 11.47
C ALA A 50 -13.68 -25.17 10.05
N VAL A 51 -13.63 -23.93 9.57
CA VAL A 51 -14.17 -23.54 8.25
C VAL A 51 -13.19 -23.79 7.11
N PHE A 52 -11.90 -23.52 7.32
CA PHE A 52 -10.86 -23.61 6.27
C PHE A 52 -9.97 -24.85 6.41
N GLY A 53 -9.85 -25.43 7.61
CA GLY A 53 -9.05 -26.63 7.87
C GLY A 53 -7.62 -26.51 7.33
N SER A 54 -7.16 -27.57 6.65
CA SER A 54 -5.83 -27.60 6.01
C SER A 54 -5.64 -26.54 4.91
N GLY A 55 -6.71 -25.93 4.40
CA GLY A 55 -6.65 -24.83 3.44
C GLY A 55 -6.30 -23.47 4.06
N LEU A 56 -6.38 -23.33 5.40
CA LEU A 56 -6.13 -22.06 6.08
C LEU A 56 -4.70 -21.57 5.89
N PHE A 57 -3.71 -22.43 6.17
CA PHE A 57 -2.30 -22.04 6.09
C PHE A 57 -1.86 -21.65 4.65
N PRO A 58 -2.14 -22.44 3.59
CA PRO A 58 -1.85 -22.03 2.23
C PRO A 58 -2.54 -20.73 1.82
N LEU A 59 -3.81 -20.52 2.21
CA LEU A 59 -4.55 -19.29 1.91
C LEU A 59 -3.94 -18.06 2.58
N VAL A 60 -3.57 -18.18 3.86
CA VAL A 60 -2.95 -17.08 4.63
C VAL A 60 -1.54 -16.79 4.11
N SER A 61 -0.71 -17.81 3.90
CA SER A 61 0.66 -17.65 3.36
C SER A 61 0.63 -16.99 1.98
N LEU A 62 -0.24 -17.45 1.07
CA LEU A 62 -0.41 -16.87 -0.27
C LEU A 62 -0.95 -15.43 -0.22
N GLY A 63 -1.89 -15.15 0.68
CA GLY A 63 -2.42 -13.80 0.90
C GLY A 63 -1.35 -12.83 1.43
N VAL A 64 -0.49 -13.29 2.34
CA VAL A 64 0.66 -12.51 2.83
C VAL A 64 1.74 -12.35 1.76
N ALA A 65 1.99 -13.36 0.94
CA ALA A 65 2.94 -13.26 -0.17
C ALA A 65 2.49 -12.23 -1.22
N LEU A 66 1.18 -12.14 -1.51
CA LEU A 66 0.61 -11.07 -2.35
C LEU A 66 0.64 -9.70 -1.67
N LEU A 67 0.43 -9.62 -0.35
CA LEU A 67 0.55 -8.38 0.40
C LEU A 67 2.00 -7.86 0.38
N LEU A 68 2.99 -8.73 0.59
CA LEU A 68 4.41 -8.38 0.50
C LEU A 68 4.81 -7.97 -0.92
N PHE A 69 4.23 -8.58 -1.96
CA PHE A 69 4.40 -8.13 -3.35
C PHE A 69 3.86 -6.70 -3.54
N GLU A 70 2.64 -6.43 -3.07
CA GLU A 70 1.99 -5.12 -3.17
C GLU A 70 2.78 -4.01 -2.44
N GLU A 71 3.20 -4.26 -1.20
CA GLU A 71 4.02 -3.31 -0.45
C GLU A 71 5.42 -3.14 -1.06
N SER A 72 6.01 -4.22 -1.61
CA SER A 72 7.31 -4.16 -2.31
C SER A 72 7.26 -3.38 -3.61
N LEU A 73 6.10 -3.26 -4.27
CA LEU A 73 5.95 -2.42 -5.46
C LEU A 73 6.15 -0.93 -5.13
N LYS A 74 5.82 -0.48 -3.91
CA LYS A 74 5.99 0.92 -3.47
C LYS A 74 7.45 1.31 -3.25
N LEU A 75 8.38 0.34 -3.21
CA LEU A 75 9.80 0.53 -2.96
C LEU A 75 10.57 1.12 -4.16
N ASP A 76 10.24 2.35 -4.57
CA ASP A 76 10.98 3.04 -5.63
C ASP A 76 12.19 3.84 -5.08
N PHE A 77 13.40 3.27 -5.22
CA PHE A 77 14.65 3.93 -4.84
C PHE A 77 14.89 5.25 -5.59
N ARG A 78 14.19 5.51 -6.71
CA ARG A 78 14.31 6.75 -7.49
C ARG A 78 13.54 7.91 -6.86
N ARG A 79 12.48 7.65 -6.07
CA ARG A 79 11.70 8.67 -5.35
C ARG A 79 12.48 9.23 -4.14
N LEU A 80 13.35 8.42 -3.51
CA LEU A 80 14.16 8.83 -2.35
C LEU A 80 15.30 9.83 -2.70
N ARG A 81 14.97 11.13 -2.75
CA ARG A 81 15.91 12.22 -3.10
C ARG A 81 15.97 13.32 -2.02
N GLY A 82 16.88 14.27 -2.22
CA GLY A 82 17.00 15.47 -1.38
C GLY A 82 17.37 15.17 0.08
N GLY A 83 16.94 16.07 0.98
CA GLY A 83 17.31 16.03 2.41
C GLY A 83 16.75 14.84 3.19
N ALA A 84 15.76 14.11 2.67
CA ALA A 84 15.22 12.91 3.30
C ALA A 84 16.13 11.68 3.15
N ARG A 85 16.97 11.62 2.11
CA ARG A 85 17.75 10.42 1.77
C ARG A 85 18.69 9.95 2.88
N ARG A 86 19.46 10.86 3.51
CA ARG A 86 20.38 10.51 4.61
C ARG A 86 19.66 9.94 5.84
N PRO A 87 18.69 10.65 6.45
CA PRO A 87 18.00 10.14 7.64
C PRO A 87 17.23 8.84 7.35
N VAL A 88 16.55 8.72 6.20
CA VAL A 88 15.86 7.46 5.83
C VAL A 88 16.84 6.29 5.73
N LEU A 89 17.96 6.43 5.01
CA LEU A 89 18.94 5.34 4.91
C LEU A 89 19.53 4.96 6.28
N GLY A 90 19.79 5.93 7.16
CA GLY A 90 20.26 5.66 8.52
C GLY A 90 19.23 4.93 9.37
N LEU A 91 17.95 5.30 9.27
CA LEU A 91 16.83 4.66 9.97
C LEU A 91 16.58 3.23 9.48
N VAL A 92 16.57 3.03 8.15
CA VAL A 92 16.31 1.73 7.51
C VAL A 92 17.48 0.73 7.69
N THR A 93 18.70 1.21 7.99
CA THR A 93 19.88 0.35 8.21
C THR A 93 20.25 0.23 9.69
N ILE A 94 20.95 1.22 10.24
CA ILE A 94 21.39 1.25 11.63
C ILE A 94 20.18 1.25 12.57
N GLY A 95 19.15 2.05 12.24
CA GLY A 95 17.94 2.12 13.04
C GLY A 95 17.14 0.82 13.07
N ALA A 96 17.09 0.08 11.97
CA ALA A 96 16.48 -1.25 11.88
C ALA A 96 17.19 -2.26 12.78
N ILE A 97 18.53 -2.32 12.71
CA ILE A 97 19.36 -3.21 13.55
C ILE A 97 19.16 -2.88 15.03
N LEU A 98 19.27 -1.61 15.41
CA LEU A 98 19.08 -1.18 16.80
C LEU A 98 17.65 -1.41 17.29
N THR A 99 16.64 -1.22 16.42
CA THR A 99 15.23 -1.53 16.74
C THR A 99 15.05 -3.01 16.96
N GLY A 100 15.57 -3.87 16.08
CA GLY A 100 15.46 -5.32 16.20
C GLY A 100 16.11 -5.86 17.47
N ILE A 101 17.34 -5.43 17.77
CA ILE A 101 18.06 -5.82 19.00
C ILE A 101 17.33 -5.31 20.24
N GLY A 102 16.91 -4.04 20.26
CA GLY A 102 16.21 -3.45 21.41
C GLY A 102 14.83 -4.04 21.65
N ALA A 103 14.08 -4.35 20.59
CA ALA A 103 12.78 -5.02 20.67
C ALA A 103 12.92 -6.49 21.08
N THR A 104 13.96 -7.18 20.61
CA THR A 104 14.34 -8.53 21.07
C THR A 104 14.63 -8.53 22.56
N LEU A 105 15.47 -7.60 23.03
CA LEU A 105 15.83 -7.47 24.43
C LEU A 105 14.61 -7.13 25.30
N ALA A 106 13.73 -6.24 24.84
CA ALA A 106 12.48 -5.92 25.53
C ALA A 106 11.54 -7.15 25.60
N ALA A 107 11.35 -7.88 24.51
CA ALA A 107 10.51 -9.08 24.50
C ALA A 107 11.08 -10.18 25.41
N TRP A 108 12.40 -10.41 25.37
CA TRP A 108 13.10 -11.37 26.21
C TRP A 108 12.94 -11.07 27.71
N LEU A 109 13.21 -9.82 28.12
CA LEU A 109 13.15 -9.41 29.54
C LEU A 109 11.72 -9.32 30.10
N VAL A 110 10.71 -9.07 29.26
CA VAL A 110 9.33 -8.77 29.72
C VAL A 110 8.40 -9.98 29.61
N LEU A 111 8.65 -10.91 28.69
CA LEU A 111 7.74 -12.04 28.40
C LEU A 111 8.31 -13.41 28.77
N ASP A 112 9.50 -13.47 29.37
CA ASP A 112 10.19 -14.70 29.79
C ASP A 112 10.30 -15.75 28.66
N LEU A 113 10.68 -15.27 27.48
CA LEU A 113 10.79 -16.08 26.25
C LEU A 113 12.20 -16.67 26.09
N SER A 114 12.31 -17.73 25.28
CA SER A 114 13.61 -18.11 24.72
C SER A 114 14.16 -16.97 23.85
N ILE A 115 15.49 -16.84 23.77
CA ILE A 115 16.13 -15.76 22.99
C ILE A 115 15.72 -15.81 21.50
N GLY A 116 15.47 -17.01 20.95
CA GLY A 116 14.95 -17.20 19.60
C GLY A 116 13.52 -16.65 19.43
N LYS A 117 12.58 -17.05 20.29
CA LYS A 117 11.20 -16.54 20.25
C LYS A 117 11.16 -15.01 20.47
N ALA A 118 11.97 -14.49 21.38
CA ALA A 118 12.15 -13.05 21.55
C ALA A 118 12.72 -12.36 20.30
N ALA A 119 13.67 -12.99 19.59
CA ALA A 119 14.25 -12.45 18.36
C ALA A 119 13.23 -12.39 17.22
N VAL A 120 12.33 -13.36 17.10
CA VAL A 120 11.23 -13.33 16.12
C VAL A 120 10.31 -12.12 16.38
N ILE A 121 9.87 -11.92 17.63
CA ILE A 121 9.10 -10.72 18.00
C ILE A 121 9.91 -9.45 17.69
N GLY A 122 11.19 -9.40 18.08
CA GLY A 122 12.04 -8.24 17.84
C GLY A 122 12.20 -7.89 16.36
N ALA A 123 12.35 -8.90 15.51
CA ALA A 123 12.49 -8.74 14.06
C ALA A 123 11.18 -8.30 13.39
N ILE A 124 10.04 -8.86 13.78
CA ILE A 124 8.72 -8.37 13.35
C ILE A 124 8.52 -6.90 13.76
N LEU A 125 8.94 -6.54 14.97
CA LEU A 125 8.81 -5.17 15.48
C LEU A 125 9.83 -4.17 14.90
N ILE A 126 10.68 -4.58 13.94
CA ILE A 126 11.40 -3.67 13.05
C ILE A 126 10.42 -2.99 12.09
N VAL A 127 9.45 -3.75 11.58
CA VAL A 127 8.48 -3.36 10.55
C VAL A 127 7.67 -2.14 10.98
N SER A 128 7.49 -1.17 10.08
CA SER A 128 6.58 -0.04 10.23
C SER A 128 5.89 0.20 8.90
N GLY A 129 4.56 0.25 8.88
CA GLY A 129 3.81 0.21 7.63
C GLY A 129 3.43 1.60 7.11
N PRO A 130 3.66 1.91 5.82
CA PRO A 130 3.17 3.16 5.22
C PRO A 130 1.64 3.27 5.33
N THR A 131 0.95 2.13 5.34
CA THR A 131 -0.50 1.98 5.57
C THR A 131 -0.99 2.54 6.92
N VAL A 132 -0.13 2.66 7.94
CA VAL A 132 -0.46 3.31 9.22
C VAL A 132 0.19 4.69 9.33
N VAL A 133 1.41 4.87 8.80
CA VAL A 133 2.10 6.17 8.78
C VAL A 133 1.34 7.20 7.95
N GLY A 134 0.94 6.89 6.72
CA GLY A 134 0.28 7.81 5.79
C GLY A 134 -0.98 8.49 6.35
N PRO A 135 -1.97 7.72 6.87
CA PRO A 135 -3.13 8.29 7.53
C PRO A 135 -2.79 9.17 8.75
N LEU A 136 -1.78 8.79 9.55
CA LEU A 136 -1.30 9.63 10.66
C LEU A 136 -0.67 10.93 10.16
N LEU A 137 0.10 10.91 9.08
CA LEU A 137 0.68 12.12 8.46
C LEU A 137 -0.41 13.09 7.97
N GLN A 138 -1.52 12.60 7.41
CA GLN A 138 -2.66 13.43 6.98
C GLN A 138 -3.37 14.15 8.16
N ILE A 139 -3.39 13.52 9.35
CA ILE A 139 -3.97 14.08 10.58
C ILE A 139 -2.99 15.06 11.26
N ILE A 140 -1.71 14.69 11.34
CA ILE A 140 -0.67 15.40 12.08
C ILE A 140 -0.14 16.61 11.28
N ARG A 141 -0.06 16.47 9.95
CA ARG A 141 0.42 17.47 8.98
C ARG A 141 1.78 18.07 9.33
N PRO A 142 2.85 17.25 9.46
CA PRO A 142 4.19 17.78 9.63
C PRO A 142 4.70 18.43 8.34
N ARG A 143 5.74 19.27 8.43
CA ARG A 143 6.43 19.85 7.25
C ARG A 143 6.90 18.78 6.26
N GLU A 144 6.88 19.09 4.97
CA GLU A 144 7.37 18.31 3.82
C GLU A 144 8.54 17.37 4.15
N ARG A 145 9.62 17.92 4.73
CA ARG A 145 10.85 17.18 5.06
C ARG A 145 10.63 16.06 6.08
N VAL A 146 9.80 16.28 7.11
CA VAL A 146 9.50 15.25 8.12
C VAL A 146 8.46 14.26 7.61
N SER A 147 7.47 14.72 6.85
CA SER A 147 6.50 13.84 6.19
C SER A 147 7.22 12.87 5.25
N SER A 148 8.13 13.37 4.42
CA SER A 148 8.97 12.58 3.53
C SER A 148 9.82 11.55 4.28
N VAL A 149 10.48 11.94 5.38
CA VAL A 149 11.32 11.01 6.15
C VAL A 149 10.49 9.87 6.75
N LEU A 150 9.35 10.18 7.36
CA LEU A 150 8.50 9.16 7.99
C LEU A 150 7.81 8.25 6.95
N ALA A 151 7.33 8.83 5.84
CA ALA A 151 6.72 8.06 4.75
C ALA A 151 7.73 7.12 4.09
N PHE A 152 8.90 7.64 3.67
CA PHE A 152 9.93 6.80 3.04
C PHE A 152 10.57 5.81 4.01
N GLU A 153 10.69 6.13 5.31
CA GLU A 153 11.08 5.13 6.30
C GLU A 153 10.08 3.98 6.31
N GLY A 154 8.78 4.26 6.40
CA GLY A 154 7.71 3.26 6.33
C GLY A 154 7.78 2.40 5.07
N ILE A 155 7.73 3.04 3.89
CA ILE A 155 7.80 2.36 2.58
C ILE A 155 9.01 1.43 2.47
N PHE A 156 10.17 1.83 3.02
CA PHE A 156 11.39 1.04 2.91
C PHE A 156 11.47 -0.08 3.95
N ILE A 157 11.09 0.20 5.20
CA ILE A 157 11.26 -0.76 6.30
C ILE A 157 10.15 -1.82 6.34
N ASP A 158 9.02 -1.62 5.65
CA ASP A 158 7.94 -2.61 5.60
C ASP A 158 8.38 -3.93 4.90
N PRO A 159 8.79 -3.93 3.60
CA PRO A 159 9.27 -5.15 2.94
C PRO A 159 10.62 -5.64 3.48
N ILE A 160 11.54 -4.72 3.84
CA ILE A 160 12.85 -5.07 4.40
C ILE A 160 12.68 -5.74 5.78
N GLY A 161 11.89 -5.14 6.66
CA GLY A 161 11.62 -5.68 8.00
C GLY A 161 10.89 -7.01 7.94
N ALA A 162 9.92 -7.18 7.03
CA ALA A 162 9.24 -8.46 6.84
C ALA A 162 10.20 -9.56 6.38
N THR A 163 11.12 -9.24 5.46
CA THR A 163 12.17 -10.14 4.99
C THR A 163 13.14 -10.54 6.12
N ILE A 164 13.53 -9.57 6.96
CA ILE A 164 14.37 -9.84 8.15
C ILE A 164 13.60 -10.71 9.16
N ALA A 165 12.32 -10.43 9.40
CA ALA A 165 11.48 -11.21 10.32
C ALA A 165 11.34 -12.67 9.87
N LEU A 166 11.09 -12.91 8.57
CA LEU A 166 11.10 -14.23 7.95
C LEU A 166 12.47 -14.91 8.12
N THR A 167 13.57 -14.20 7.83
CA THR A 167 14.93 -14.73 8.05
C THR A 167 15.13 -15.20 9.50
N VAL A 168 14.68 -14.42 10.47
CA VAL A 168 14.86 -14.74 11.90
C VAL A 168 13.94 -15.87 12.36
N ALA A 169 12.69 -15.92 11.89
CA ALA A 169 11.78 -17.04 12.16
C ALA A 169 12.38 -18.37 11.67
N ASN A 170 12.86 -18.41 10.43
CA ASN A 170 13.36 -19.63 9.80
C ASN A 170 14.69 -20.09 10.43
N VAL A 171 15.53 -19.16 10.93
CA VAL A 171 16.72 -19.49 11.75
C VAL A 171 16.31 -20.22 13.03
N VAL A 172 15.26 -19.73 13.70
CA VAL A 172 14.80 -20.25 15.00
C VAL A 172 14.07 -21.60 14.85
N LEU A 173 13.33 -21.79 13.75
CA LEU A 173 12.62 -23.05 13.45
C LEU A 173 13.55 -24.16 12.97
N HIS A 174 14.54 -23.84 12.13
CA HIS A 174 15.29 -24.85 11.38
C HIS A 174 16.77 -25.01 11.76
N GLU A 175 17.31 -24.14 12.64
CA GLU A 175 18.69 -24.12 13.17
C GLU A 175 19.83 -24.24 12.12
N ALA A 176 19.53 -24.05 10.82
CA ALA A 176 20.43 -24.42 9.72
C ALA A 176 20.74 -23.24 8.78
N ALA A 177 21.77 -22.46 9.11
CA ALA A 177 22.27 -21.35 8.29
C ALA A 177 22.51 -21.68 6.79
N PRO A 178 22.99 -22.89 6.39
CA PRO A 178 23.12 -23.24 4.97
C PRO A 178 21.78 -23.32 4.23
N ARG A 179 20.70 -23.75 4.90
CA ARG A 179 19.36 -23.80 4.30
C ARG A 179 18.84 -22.39 4.03
N LEU A 180 18.96 -21.47 4.99
CA LEU A 180 18.55 -20.07 4.79
C LEU A 180 19.22 -19.40 3.60
N PHE A 181 20.52 -19.63 3.39
CA PHE A 181 21.20 -19.08 2.22
C PHE A 181 20.60 -19.66 0.92
N GLN A 182 20.23 -20.94 0.90
CA GLN A 182 19.58 -21.58 -0.25
C GLN A 182 18.14 -21.09 -0.44
N THR A 183 17.30 -21.06 0.60
CA THR A 183 15.93 -20.52 0.58
C THR A 183 15.92 -19.06 0.08
N GLY A 184 16.77 -18.20 0.65
CA GLY A 184 16.90 -16.81 0.24
C GLY A 184 17.41 -16.65 -1.20
N LEU A 185 18.44 -17.40 -1.60
CA LEU A 185 18.97 -17.34 -2.97
C LEU A 185 17.96 -17.84 -4.01
N THR A 186 17.24 -18.93 -3.72
CA THR A 186 16.17 -19.47 -4.56
C THR A 186 14.99 -18.50 -4.66
N GLY A 187 14.56 -17.92 -3.54
CA GLY A 187 13.50 -16.91 -3.52
C GLY A 187 13.88 -15.65 -4.32
N ILE A 188 15.01 -15.01 -3.98
CA ILE A 188 15.52 -13.82 -4.70
C ILE A 188 15.72 -14.12 -6.19
N GLY A 189 16.36 -15.23 -6.51
CA GLY A 189 16.62 -15.65 -7.89
C GLY A 189 15.33 -15.86 -8.68
N THR A 190 14.35 -16.57 -8.09
CA THR A 190 13.04 -16.80 -8.71
C THR A 190 12.28 -15.49 -8.91
N GLY A 191 12.21 -14.63 -7.90
CA GLY A 191 11.54 -13.33 -7.99
C GLY A 191 12.12 -12.43 -9.08
N VAL A 192 13.46 -12.32 -9.17
CA VAL A 192 14.15 -11.52 -10.19
C VAL A 192 13.99 -12.12 -11.59
N VAL A 193 14.09 -13.45 -11.74
CA VAL A 193 13.87 -14.12 -13.04
C VAL A 193 12.43 -13.95 -13.51
N VAL A 194 11.44 -14.16 -12.65
CA VAL A 194 10.03 -13.98 -12.98
C VAL A 194 9.72 -12.51 -13.28
N ALA A 195 10.34 -11.55 -12.59
CA ALA A 195 10.23 -10.12 -12.92
C ALA A 195 10.79 -9.80 -14.31
N ALA A 196 11.94 -10.38 -14.68
CA ALA A 196 12.51 -10.22 -16.01
C ALA A 196 11.59 -10.81 -17.09
N VAL A 197 11.04 -12.01 -16.88
CA VAL A 197 10.08 -12.63 -17.80
C VAL A 197 8.80 -11.79 -17.92
N TYR A 198 8.27 -11.24 -16.81
CA TYR A 198 7.13 -10.32 -16.85
C TYR A 198 7.41 -9.11 -17.74
N VAL A 199 8.55 -8.44 -17.54
CA VAL A 199 8.96 -7.26 -18.33
C VAL A 199 9.09 -7.62 -19.82
N VAL A 200 9.67 -8.78 -20.14
CA VAL A 200 9.80 -9.31 -21.51
C VAL A 200 8.42 -9.54 -22.14
N VAL A 201 7.50 -10.19 -21.41
CA VAL A 201 6.15 -10.52 -21.88
C VAL A 201 5.30 -9.27 -22.08
N VAL A 202 5.29 -8.31 -21.13
CA VAL A 202 4.53 -7.06 -21.31
C VAL A 202 5.09 -6.22 -22.44
N ARG A 203 6.43 -6.05 -22.50
CA ARG A 203 7.07 -5.17 -23.48
C ARG A 203 7.00 -5.66 -24.93
N TRP A 204 6.98 -6.98 -25.15
CA TRP A 204 7.03 -7.56 -26.50
C TRP A 204 5.87 -8.49 -26.85
N GLY A 205 5.15 -9.04 -25.87
CA GLY A 205 4.06 -10.00 -26.07
C GLY A 205 2.75 -9.41 -26.62
N ARG A 206 2.71 -8.11 -26.93
CA ARG A 206 1.51 -7.37 -27.40
C ARG A 206 0.31 -7.57 -26.47
N ILE A 207 0.55 -7.44 -25.16
CA ILE A 207 -0.46 -7.58 -24.12
C ILE A 207 -1.55 -6.49 -24.29
N PRO A 208 -2.85 -6.84 -24.24
CA PRO A 208 -3.92 -5.84 -24.31
C PRO A 208 -3.85 -4.82 -23.16
N PRO A 209 -4.06 -3.52 -23.42
CA PRO A 209 -4.02 -2.49 -22.38
C PRO A 209 -4.90 -2.84 -21.18
N GLY A 210 -4.36 -2.67 -19.97
CA GLY A 210 -5.06 -2.99 -18.71
C GLY A 210 -4.96 -4.45 -18.24
N THR A 211 -4.50 -5.39 -19.06
CA THR A 211 -4.30 -6.79 -18.62
C THR A 211 -2.95 -7.05 -17.92
N GLU A 212 -2.01 -6.10 -18.03
CA GLU A 212 -0.69 -6.12 -17.39
C GLU A 212 -0.78 -6.32 -15.87
N VAL A 213 -1.75 -5.66 -15.23
CA VAL A 213 -2.01 -5.76 -13.79
C VAL A 213 -2.38 -7.18 -13.36
N ILE A 214 -3.32 -7.81 -14.08
CA ILE A 214 -3.75 -9.19 -13.81
C ILE A 214 -2.58 -10.15 -14.07
N LEU A 215 -1.79 -9.89 -15.11
CA LEU A 215 -0.59 -10.64 -15.42
C LEU A 215 0.46 -10.55 -14.30
N ALA A 216 0.64 -9.38 -13.68
CA ALA A 216 1.59 -9.21 -12.57
C ALA A 216 1.21 -10.06 -11.34
N ILE A 217 -0.10 -10.13 -11.03
CA ILE A 217 -0.63 -10.97 -9.94
C ILE A 217 -0.46 -12.45 -10.28
N ALA A 218 -0.75 -12.85 -11.52
CA ALA A 218 -0.48 -14.21 -12.00
C ALA A 218 1.01 -14.57 -11.89
N PHE A 219 1.90 -13.64 -12.21
CA PHE A 219 3.35 -13.81 -12.06
C PHE A 219 3.78 -13.85 -10.58
N ALA A 220 3.11 -13.15 -9.68
CA ALA A 220 3.32 -13.28 -8.23
C ALA A 220 2.95 -14.68 -7.72
N PHE A 221 1.80 -15.23 -8.15
CA PHE A 221 1.43 -16.63 -7.84
C PHE A 221 2.43 -17.65 -8.41
N VAL A 222 2.94 -17.42 -9.63
CA VAL A 222 3.97 -18.27 -10.26
C VAL A 222 5.30 -18.18 -9.51
N ALA A 223 5.76 -16.97 -9.16
CA ALA A 223 6.98 -16.78 -8.38
C ALA A 223 6.90 -17.46 -7.00
N PHE A 224 5.77 -17.29 -6.31
CA PHE A 224 5.48 -17.97 -5.05
C PHE A 224 5.56 -19.49 -5.22
N SER A 225 4.70 -20.06 -6.07
CA SER A 225 4.57 -21.52 -6.22
C SER A 225 5.85 -22.20 -6.71
N ILE A 226 6.66 -21.55 -7.56
CA ILE A 226 7.95 -22.10 -8.02
C ILE A 226 8.95 -22.12 -6.87
N ALA A 227 9.11 -21.00 -6.14
CA ALA A 227 10.11 -20.93 -5.09
C ALA A 227 9.75 -21.82 -3.89
N GLU A 228 8.49 -21.75 -3.43
CA GLU A 228 7.95 -22.56 -2.34
C GLU A 228 8.04 -24.06 -2.62
N GLY A 229 7.87 -24.48 -3.88
CA GLY A 229 8.02 -25.86 -4.32
C GLY A 229 9.47 -26.36 -4.41
N ILE A 230 10.48 -25.47 -4.34
CA ILE A 230 11.90 -25.83 -4.32
C ILE A 230 12.41 -25.84 -2.87
N HIS A 231 12.09 -24.79 -2.12
CA HIS A 231 12.32 -24.68 -0.69
C HIS A 231 11.09 -24.04 -0.05
N GLU A 232 10.57 -24.68 0.99
CA GLU A 232 9.58 -24.08 1.89
C GLU A 232 10.07 -22.70 2.34
N GLU A 233 9.12 -21.76 2.53
CA GLU A 233 9.33 -20.36 2.89
C GLU A 233 9.96 -19.47 1.79
N ALA A 234 10.52 -20.04 0.71
CA ALA A 234 11.13 -19.26 -0.37
C ALA A 234 10.09 -18.50 -1.23
N GLY A 235 8.81 -18.87 -1.17
CA GLY A 235 7.72 -18.20 -1.86
C GLY A 235 7.57 -16.74 -1.46
N LEU A 236 7.64 -16.44 -0.15
CA LEU A 236 7.54 -15.07 0.37
C LEU A 236 8.72 -14.19 -0.09
N TRP A 237 9.93 -14.77 -0.16
CA TRP A 237 11.10 -14.09 -0.74
C TRP A 237 10.88 -13.80 -2.23
N ALA A 238 10.36 -14.78 -2.99
CA ALA A 238 10.17 -14.63 -4.42
C ALA A 238 9.14 -13.55 -4.79
N THR A 239 8.01 -13.45 -4.07
CA THR A 239 7.03 -12.39 -4.31
C THR A 239 7.52 -11.02 -3.89
N THR A 240 8.24 -10.92 -2.76
CA THR A 240 8.89 -9.68 -2.30
C THR A 240 9.88 -9.17 -3.36
N PHE A 241 10.83 -10.01 -3.79
CA PHE A 241 11.86 -9.60 -4.75
C PHE A 241 11.35 -9.42 -6.18
N LEU A 242 10.27 -10.11 -6.57
CA LEU A 242 9.49 -9.77 -7.78
C LEU A 242 8.96 -8.33 -7.69
N GLY A 243 8.31 -7.97 -6.58
CA GLY A 243 7.79 -6.62 -6.35
C GLY A 243 8.88 -5.56 -6.40
N VAL A 244 9.98 -5.76 -5.67
CA VAL A 244 11.15 -4.85 -5.66
C VAL A 244 11.78 -4.70 -7.06
N ALA A 245 11.88 -5.78 -7.83
CA ALA A 245 12.41 -5.73 -9.20
C ALA A 245 11.49 -4.97 -10.16
N LEU A 246 10.17 -5.20 -10.08
CA LEU A 246 9.18 -4.46 -10.87
C LEU A 246 9.09 -2.98 -10.46
N ALA A 247 9.23 -2.67 -9.17
CA ALA A 247 9.26 -1.31 -8.62
C ALA A 247 10.40 -0.43 -9.18
N ASN A 248 11.52 -1.04 -9.59
CA ASN A 248 12.77 -0.34 -9.91
C ASN A 248 13.24 -0.46 -11.36
N GLN A 249 12.56 -1.25 -12.19
CA GLN A 249 12.82 -1.30 -13.63
C GLN A 249 12.34 -0.04 -14.38
N ARG A 250 12.74 0.09 -15.66
CA ARG A 250 12.51 1.29 -16.51
C ARG A 250 11.93 0.96 -17.89
N PHE A 251 11.47 -0.27 -18.08
CA PHE A 251 11.10 -0.84 -19.37
C PHE A 251 9.58 -0.92 -19.59
N VAL A 252 8.81 -0.97 -18.50
CA VAL A 252 7.36 -1.11 -18.45
C VAL A 252 6.82 -0.12 -17.41
N ASP A 253 5.67 0.49 -17.67
CA ASP A 253 4.98 1.34 -16.70
C ASP A 253 4.30 0.49 -15.62
N ILE A 254 4.38 0.91 -14.36
CA ILE A 254 3.85 0.18 -13.20
C ILE A 254 2.81 0.99 -12.43
N GLU A 255 2.53 2.24 -12.81
CA GLU A 255 1.51 3.05 -12.13
C GLU A 255 0.13 2.36 -12.10
N PRO A 256 -0.36 1.70 -13.19
CA PRO A 256 -1.61 0.93 -13.13
C PRO A 256 -1.57 -0.26 -12.14
N LEU A 257 -0.38 -0.81 -11.91
CA LEU A 257 -0.14 -1.90 -10.97
C LEU A 257 -0.08 -1.37 -9.52
N HIS A 258 0.41 -0.14 -9.28
CA HIS A 258 0.26 0.55 -8.00
C HIS A 258 -1.20 0.87 -7.68
N GLU A 259 -1.93 1.47 -8.63
CA GLU A 259 -3.35 1.83 -8.43
C GLU A 259 -4.21 0.61 -8.11
N PHE A 260 -4.06 -0.49 -8.86
CA PHE A 260 -4.76 -1.73 -8.55
C PHE A 260 -4.21 -2.42 -7.29
N GLY A 261 -2.90 -2.36 -7.07
CA GLY A 261 -2.23 -2.86 -5.87
C GLY A 261 -2.91 -2.36 -4.61
N GLY A 262 -3.18 -1.06 -4.51
CA GLY A 262 -3.91 -0.48 -3.37
C GLY A 262 -5.32 -1.06 -3.15
N HIS A 263 -6.02 -1.47 -4.22
CA HIS A 263 -7.32 -2.14 -4.13
C HIS A 263 -7.19 -3.62 -3.71
N LEU A 264 -6.15 -4.31 -4.20
CA LEU A 264 -5.84 -5.69 -3.83
C LEU A 264 -5.37 -5.77 -2.36
N GLY A 265 -4.45 -4.90 -1.94
CA GLY A 265 -3.99 -4.76 -0.57
C GLY A 265 -5.16 -4.45 0.38
N MET A 266 -6.07 -3.55 -0.01
CA MET A 266 -7.31 -3.29 0.73
C MET A 266 -8.13 -4.58 0.97
N LEU A 267 -8.39 -5.37 -0.07
CA LEU A 267 -9.11 -6.65 0.03
C LEU A 267 -8.36 -7.69 0.88
N LEU A 268 -7.06 -7.87 0.65
CA LEU A 268 -6.21 -8.83 1.36
C LEU A 268 -6.10 -8.50 2.84
N VAL A 269 -5.77 -7.25 3.18
CA VAL A 269 -5.68 -6.78 4.57
C VAL A 269 -7.01 -6.95 5.29
N GLY A 270 -8.13 -6.60 4.65
CA GLY A 270 -9.45 -6.77 5.26
C GLY A 270 -9.74 -8.23 5.58
N SER A 271 -9.52 -9.11 4.60
CA SER A 271 -9.81 -10.54 4.71
C SER A 271 -8.90 -11.25 5.71
N LEU A 272 -7.58 -11.02 5.61
CA LEU A 272 -6.58 -11.60 6.51
C LEU A 272 -6.81 -11.13 7.94
N PHE A 273 -7.08 -9.84 8.20
CA PHE A 273 -7.31 -9.41 9.58
C PHE A 273 -8.58 -9.98 10.20
N ILE A 274 -9.68 -10.15 9.44
CA ILE A 274 -10.89 -10.80 9.97
C ILE A 274 -10.59 -12.28 10.30
N LEU A 275 -9.94 -13.02 9.40
CA LEU A 275 -9.53 -14.41 9.64
C LEU A 275 -8.63 -14.55 10.87
N LEU A 276 -7.55 -13.77 10.92
CA LEU A 276 -6.51 -13.90 11.93
C LEU A 276 -7.00 -13.43 13.30
N SER A 277 -7.76 -12.33 13.35
CA SER A 277 -8.35 -11.83 14.60
C SER A 277 -9.45 -12.77 15.14
N ALA A 278 -10.14 -13.51 14.26
CA ALA A 278 -11.12 -14.51 14.69
C ALA A 278 -10.48 -15.77 15.33
N ARG A 279 -9.16 -16.00 15.14
CA ARG A 279 -8.39 -17.03 15.86
C ARG A 279 -7.78 -16.55 17.19
N VAL A 280 -7.81 -15.25 17.50
CA VAL A 280 -7.12 -14.72 18.68
C VAL A 280 -7.88 -15.08 19.96
N GLU A 281 -7.22 -15.78 20.88
CA GLU A 281 -7.74 -15.98 22.23
C GLU A 281 -7.79 -14.67 23.02
N LEU A 282 -8.99 -14.26 23.44
CA LEU A 282 -9.19 -13.06 24.26
C LEU A 282 -8.47 -13.15 25.61
N ASP A 283 -8.42 -14.33 26.23
CA ASP A 283 -7.68 -14.54 27.48
C ASP A 283 -6.18 -14.29 27.27
N ALA A 284 -5.58 -14.79 26.19
CA ALA A 284 -4.18 -14.54 25.86
C ALA A 284 -3.91 -13.03 25.65
N LEU A 285 -4.81 -12.31 24.96
CA LEU A 285 -4.66 -10.87 24.77
C LEU A 285 -4.67 -10.11 26.12
N VAL A 286 -5.55 -10.46 27.05
CA VAL A 286 -5.61 -9.86 28.40
C VAL A 286 -4.38 -10.28 29.23
N ARG A 287 -4.00 -11.56 29.19
CA ARG A 287 -2.85 -12.15 29.91
C ARG A 287 -1.55 -11.46 29.55
N TYR A 288 -1.32 -11.17 28.26
CA TYR A 288 -0.10 -10.51 27.79
C TYR A 288 -0.19 -8.98 27.70
N ALA A 289 -1.35 -8.36 27.98
CA ALA A 289 -1.56 -6.92 27.87
C ALA A 289 -0.56 -6.10 28.71
N GLY A 290 -0.26 -6.54 29.94
CA GLY A 290 0.71 -5.87 30.82
C GLY A 290 2.13 -5.85 30.25
N GLY A 291 2.62 -7.00 29.79
CA GLY A 291 3.93 -7.10 29.14
C GLY A 291 4.00 -6.33 27.82
N THR A 292 2.93 -6.41 27.03
CA THR A 292 2.79 -5.66 25.78
C THR A 292 2.84 -4.14 26.01
N LEU A 293 2.17 -3.62 27.06
CA LEU A 293 2.22 -2.21 27.42
C LEU A 293 3.63 -1.76 27.82
N ILE A 294 4.37 -2.59 28.56
CA ILE A 294 5.78 -2.31 28.92
C ILE A 294 6.66 -2.31 27.67
N ILE A 295 6.50 -3.27 26.75
CA ILE A 295 7.22 -3.30 25.47
C ILE A 295 6.92 -2.03 24.67
N VAL A 296 5.66 -1.62 24.54
CA VAL A 296 5.29 -0.37 23.85
C VAL A 296 5.93 0.85 24.53
N ALA A 297 5.93 0.92 25.87
CA ALA A 297 6.59 2.01 26.58
C ALA A 297 8.09 2.06 26.30
N ILE A 298 8.79 0.91 26.28
CA ILE A 298 10.21 0.82 25.91
C ILE A 298 10.41 1.26 24.45
N LEU A 299 9.60 0.76 23.52
CA LEU A 299 9.70 1.08 22.09
C LEU A 299 9.52 2.58 21.82
N VAL A 300 8.49 3.20 22.40
CA VAL A 300 8.10 4.59 22.16
C VAL A 300 8.99 5.58 22.92
N LEU A 301 9.26 5.33 24.21
CA LEU A 301 9.88 6.33 25.09
C LEU A 301 11.41 6.20 25.16
N VAL A 302 11.96 5.02 24.90
CA VAL A 302 13.40 4.74 25.03
C VAL A 302 14.03 4.40 23.69
N LEU A 303 13.54 3.35 23.04
CA LEU A 303 14.19 2.78 21.86
C LEU A 303 14.08 3.71 20.65
N ARG A 304 12.89 4.23 20.32
CA ARG A 304 12.69 5.11 19.16
C ARG A 304 13.49 6.43 19.25
N PRO A 305 13.55 7.13 20.41
CA PRO A 305 14.43 8.28 20.57
C PRO A 305 15.92 7.94 20.44
N LEU A 306 16.37 6.84 21.06
CA LEU A 306 17.76 6.39 20.95
C LEU A 306 18.12 6.05 19.50
N VAL A 307 17.31 5.20 18.85
CA VAL A 307 17.42 4.83 17.44
C VAL A 307 17.52 6.05 16.55
N THR A 308 16.58 7.00 16.67
CA THR A 308 16.57 8.22 15.85
C THR A 308 17.78 9.10 16.12
N SER A 309 18.23 9.20 17.38
CA SER A 309 19.42 10.01 17.73
C SER A 309 20.69 9.51 17.05
N VAL A 310 20.87 8.18 16.93
CA VAL A 310 22.02 7.53 16.28
C VAL A 310 21.85 7.50 14.76
N ALA A 311 20.69 7.05 14.27
CA ALA A 311 20.39 6.89 12.85
C ALA A 311 20.37 8.22 12.07
N THR A 312 20.10 9.34 12.74
CA THR A 312 20.05 10.67 12.10
C THR A 312 21.28 11.54 12.36
N VAL A 313 22.40 10.99 12.86
CA VAL A 313 23.69 11.70 12.94
C VAL A 313 24.13 12.13 11.53
N GLY A 314 24.60 13.37 11.38
CA GLY A 314 25.01 13.91 10.08
C GLY A 314 23.88 14.20 9.08
N SER A 315 22.61 14.14 9.52
CA SER A 315 21.45 14.62 8.74
C SER A 315 21.16 16.10 8.98
N ASP A 316 20.56 16.75 7.98
CA ASP A 316 20.18 18.17 7.99
C ASP A 316 18.89 18.47 8.78
N LEU A 317 18.36 17.50 9.53
CA LEU A 317 17.16 17.66 10.35
C LEU A 317 17.45 18.55 11.57
N THR A 318 16.62 19.56 11.78
CA THR A 318 16.63 20.40 12.99
C THR A 318 16.27 19.58 14.24
N ARG A 319 16.61 20.08 15.43
CA ARG A 319 16.29 19.40 16.71
C ARG A 319 14.81 19.07 16.86
N ASN A 320 13.93 19.97 16.41
CA ASN A 320 12.48 19.79 16.53
C ASN A 320 11.95 18.77 15.52
N GLU A 321 12.49 18.76 14.30
CA GLU A 321 12.16 17.72 13.29
C GLU A 321 12.63 16.34 13.76
N LYS A 322 13.86 16.24 14.29
CA LYS A 322 14.35 15.00 14.93
C LYS A 322 13.47 14.59 16.10
N GLY A 323 12.94 15.53 16.88
CA GLY A 323 12.00 15.25 17.97
C GLY A 323 10.72 14.56 17.51
N LEU A 324 10.15 14.94 16.35
CA LEU A 324 8.94 14.29 15.84
C LEU A 324 9.25 12.92 15.20
N VAL A 325 10.38 12.79 14.49
CA VAL A 325 10.84 11.48 13.99
C VAL A 325 11.14 10.52 15.15
N ALA A 326 11.75 11.03 16.23
CA ALA A 326 12.02 10.32 17.47
C ALA A 326 10.77 9.98 18.29
N TRP A 327 9.63 10.62 18.02
CA TRP A 327 8.36 10.25 18.62
C TRP A 327 7.64 9.17 17.82
N MET A 328 7.70 9.20 16.49
CA MET A 328 6.78 8.42 15.63
C MET A 328 7.44 7.20 14.98
N ALA A 329 6.92 6.02 15.30
CA ALA A 329 7.18 4.74 14.61
C ALA A 329 5.99 3.77 14.79
N PRO A 330 4.85 3.99 14.11
CA PRO A 330 3.70 3.08 14.17
C PRO A 330 4.06 1.71 13.58
N ARG A 331 3.58 0.63 14.20
CA ARG A 331 3.78 -0.72 13.66
C ARG A 331 2.70 -1.05 12.63
N GLY A 332 3.14 -1.71 11.56
CA GLY A 332 2.38 -1.87 10.33
C GLY A 332 1.41 -3.04 10.35
N ILE A 333 0.51 -3.04 9.36
CA ILE A 333 -0.35 -4.18 9.01
C ILE A 333 0.49 -5.42 8.69
N VAL A 334 1.60 -5.27 7.95
CA VAL A 334 2.50 -6.36 7.57
C VAL A 334 3.07 -7.07 8.79
N ALA A 335 3.41 -6.34 9.85
CA ALA A 335 3.95 -6.91 11.10
C ALA A 335 2.97 -7.90 11.75
N ALA A 336 1.68 -7.56 11.78
CA ALA A 336 0.65 -8.42 12.35
C ALA A 336 0.28 -9.60 11.42
N SER A 337 0.31 -9.41 10.09
CA SER A 337 0.10 -10.53 9.17
C SER A 337 1.26 -11.54 9.17
N THR A 338 2.52 -11.08 9.23
CA THR A 338 3.68 -11.99 9.33
C THR A 338 3.72 -12.70 10.68
N ALA A 339 3.42 -12.01 11.79
CA ALA A 339 3.28 -12.65 13.11
C ALA A 339 2.26 -13.79 13.12
N SER A 340 1.21 -13.69 12.30
CA SER A 340 0.17 -14.71 12.23
C SER A 340 0.53 -15.89 11.32
N VAL A 341 1.27 -15.64 10.24
CA VAL A 341 1.88 -16.70 9.41
C VAL A 341 2.89 -17.48 10.24
N PHE A 342 3.82 -16.80 10.91
CA PHE A 342 4.83 -17.46 11.74
C PHE A 342 4.20 -18.21 12.92
N ALA A 343 3.12 -17.71 13.52
CA ALA A 343 2.41 -18.45 14.57
C ALA A 343 1.89 -19.81 14.08
N LEU A 344 1.39 -19.89 12.84
CA LEU A 344 0.98 -21.14 12.20
C LEU A 344 2.18 -22.04 11.86
N GLU A 345 3.31 -21.47 11.43
CA GLU A 345 4.55 -22.23 11.16
C GLU A 345 5.14 -22.85 12.42
N PHE A 346 5.22 -22.08 13.52
CA PHE A 346 5.64 -22.58 14.84
C PHE A 346 4.68 -23.65 15.39
N GLU A 347 3.37 -23.50 15.15
CA GLU A 347 2.37 -24.52 15.48
C GLU A 347 2.58 -25.82 14.66
N ALA A 348 2.77 -25.70 13.34
CA ALA A 348 3.00 -26.83 12.43
C ALA A 348 4.34 -27.55 12.69
N ALA A 349 5.38 -26.80 13.09
CA ALA A 349 6.68 -27.34 13.48
C ALA A 349 6.70 -28.01 14.87
N GLY A 350 5.61 -27.91 15.63
CA GLY A 350 5.49 -28.52 16.96
C GLY A 350 6.13 -27.74 18.10
N ASP A 351 6.44 -26.45 17.91
CA ASP A 351 6.91 -25.53 18.97
C ASP A 351 5.98 -24.30 19.12
N PRO A 352 4.72 -24.48 19.58
CA PRO A 352 3.72 -23.41 19.60
C PRO A 352 4.21 -22.10 20.23
N PHE A 353 3.82 -20.97 19.62
CA PHE A 353 4.24 -19.64 20.06
C PHE A 353 3.02 -18.75 20.42
N PRO A 354 2.27 -19.07 21.48
CA PRO A 354 1.00 -18.42 21.81
C PRO A 354 1.11 -16.93 22.16
N GLN A 355 2.29 -16.45 22.55
CA GLN A 355 2.53 -15.02 22.80
C GLN A 355 2.58 -14.19 21.50
N LEU A 356 2.95 -14.78 20.36
CA LEU A 356 3.38 -14.05 19.18
C LEU A 356 2.29 -13.12 18.62
N VAL A 357 1.13 -13.69 18.31
CA VAL A 357 -0.02 -12.94 17.76
C VAL A 357 -0.54 -11.90 18.75
N PRO A 358 -0.94 -12.21 20.01
CA PRO A 358 -1.50 -11.22 20.91
C PRO A 358 -0.51 -10.09 21.27
N VAL A 359 0.79 -10.38 21.41
CA VAL A 359 1.79 -9.33 21.69
C VAL A 359 1.97 -8.43 20.47
N VAL A 360 2.20 -8.97 19.27
CA VAL A 360 2.42 -8.13 18.07
C VAL A 360 1.17 -7.32 17.74
N PHE A 361 -0.03 -7.92 17.78
CA PHE A 361 -1.29 -7.20 17.58
C PHE A 361 -1.48 -6.11 18.63
N GLY A 362 -1.20 -6.41 19.90
CA GLY A 362 -1.27 -5.43 20.98
C GLY A 362 -0.28 -4.28 20.82
N VAL A 363 0.95 -4.53 20.35
CA VAL A 363 1.91 -3.47 20.00
C VAL A 363 1.40 -2.60 18.86
N VAL A 364 0.88 -3.20 17.78
CA VAL A 364 0.32 -2.48 16.63
C VAL A 364 -0.88 -1.62 17.05
N LEU A 365 -1.81 -2.19 17.82
CA LEU A 365 -2.98 -1.52 18.40
C LEU A 365 -2.58 -0.33 19.28
N LEU A 366 -1.74 -0.56 20.29
CA LEU A 366 -1.35 0.47 21.25
C LEU A 366 -0.51 1.57 20.60
N THR A 367 0.40 1.24 19.68
CA THR A 367 1.17 2.27 18.95
C THR A 367 0.28 3.12 18.05
N ALA A 368 -0.67 2.53 17.33
CA ALA A 368 -1.64 3.28 16.53
C ALA A 368 -2.49 4.23 17.38
N ILE A 369 -2.95 3.80 18.56
CA ILE A 369 -3.69 4.64 19.51
C ILE A 369 -2.80 5.77 20.05
N VAL A 370 -1.61 5.45 20.55
CA VAL A 370 -0.67 6.43 21.12
C VAL A 370 -0.33 7.51 20.10
N TYR A 371 0.03 7.15 18.87
CA TYR A 371 0.41 8.14 17.86
C TYR A 371 -0.80 8.90 17.29
N GLY A 372 -1.96 8.25 17.13
CA GLY A 372 -3.20 8.91 16.71
C GLY A 372 -3.66 10.00 17.68
N LEU A 373 -3.58 9.73 19.00
CA LEU A 373 -3.98 10.68 20.04
C LEU A 373 -2.91 11.75 20.31
N THR A 374 -1.62 11.39 20.34
CA THR A 374 -0.54 12.31 20.77
C THR A 374 0.15 13.05 19.62
N GLY A 375 0.20 12.48 18.41
CA GLY A 375 1.06 12.95 17.33
C GLY A 375 0.81 14.40 16.93
N SER A 376 -0.46 14.80 16.82
CA SER A 376 -0.85 16.19 16.51
C SER A 376 -0.42 17.17 17.59
N ALA A 377 -0.48 16.78 18.86
CA ALA A 377 -0.09 17.62 19.98
C ALA A 377 1.44 17.74 20.10
N VAL A 378 2.18 16.65 19.84
CA VAL A 378 3.65 16.66 19.82
C VAL A 378 4.18 17.49 18.64
N ALA A 379 3.63 17.32 17.43
CA ALA A 379 4.01 18.12 16.27
C ALA A 379 3.74 19.63 16.46
N GLY A 380 2.63 19.96 17.12
CA GLY A 380 2.30 21.34 17.51
C GLY A 380 3.28 21.92 18.53
N ARG A 381 3.57 21.20 19.62
CA ARG A 381 4.55 21.63 20.64
C ARG A 381 5.97 21.80 20.11
N LEU A 382 6.37 20.96 19.14
CA LEU A 382 7.66 21.06 18.47
C LEU A 382 7.69 22.15 17.38
N GLY A 383 6.56 22.76 17.03
CA GLY A 383 6.49 23.78 15.97
C GLY A 383 6.92 23.26 14.61
N VAL A 384 6.60 21.99 14.30
CA VAL A 384 6.92 21.30 13.02
C VAL A 384 5.70 20.89 12.22
N ARG A 385 4.51 21.32 12.66
CA ARG A 385 3.27 21.26 11.89
C ARG A 385 3.32 22.31 10.76
N ALA A 386 2.75 21.99 9.61
CA ALA A 386 2.55 22.93 8.50
C ALA A 386 1.25 23.73 8.71
N ASP A 387 1.29 25.02 8.38
CA ASP A 387 0.13 25.92 8.49
C ASP A 387 -0.83 25.74 7.29
N ASP A 388 -0.27 25.56 6.09
CA ASP A 388 -1.02 25.24 4.87
C ASP A 388 -1.25 23.72 4.73
N ALA A 389 -2.37 23.35 4.10
CA ALA A 389 -2.72 21.96 3.82
C ALA A 389 -1.89 21.40 2.64
N GLU A 390 -0.68 20.94 2.95
CA GLU A 390 0.18 20.25 1.98
C GLU A 390 -0.47 18.93 1.51
N GLN A 391 -0.45 18.71 0.19
CA GLN A 391 -1.11 17.57 -0.43
C GLN A 391 -0.15 16.36 -0.46
N LEU A 392 -0.52 15.32 0.27
CA LEU A 392 0.17 14.02 0.27
C LEU A 392 -0.46 13.11 -0.80
N ASP A 393 0.33 12.19 -1.35
CA ASP A 393 -0.15 11.10 -2.19
C ASP A 393 -0.75 9.94 -1.36
N ALA A 394 -1.06 8.83 -2.02
CA ALA A 394 -1.63 7.64 -1.38
C ALA A 394 -0.68 6.99 -0.35
N ASP A 395 0.64 7.14 -0.52
CA ASP A 395 1.68 6.57 0.33
C ASP A 395 2.09 7.51 1.49
N GLY A 396 1.53 8.74 1.52
CA GLY A 396 1.84 9.76 2.52
C GLY A 396 3.05 10.63 2.18
N VAL A 397 3.58 10.52 0.96
CA VAL A 397 4.69 11.35 0.47
C VAL A 397 4.15 12.69 -0.06
N PRO A 398 4.81 13.83 0.20
CA PRO A 398 4.41 15.11 -0.37
C PRO A 398 4.45 15.11 -1.91
N VAL A 399 3.38 15.62 -2.54
CA VAL A 399 3.27 15.76 -4.01
C VAL A 399 4.11 16.96 -4.52
N SER A 400 4.56 17.83 -3.61
CA SER A 400 5.50 18.92 -3.85
C SER A 400 6.87 18.41 -4.31
N VAL A 401 7.37 18.90 -5.45
CA VAL A 401 8.70 18.54 -5.95
C VAL A 401 9.76 19.28 -5.12
N PRO A 402 10.74 18.59 -4.51
CA PRO A 402 11.75 19.24 -3.68
C PRO A 402 12.53 20.32 -4.44
N GLY A 403 12.29 21.59 -4.09
CA GLY A 403 12.99 22.76 -4.64
C GLY A 403 12.18 23.69 -5.54
N GLU A 404 10.97 23.32 -5.99
CA GLU A 404 10.08 24.25 -6.72
C GLU A 404 9.04 24.90 -5.78
N SER A 405 9.47 25.87 -4.97
CA SER A 405 8.56 26.76 -4.20
C SER A 405 7.77 27.76 -5.07
N THR A 406 7.65 27.48 -6.37
CA THR A 406 6.81 28.23 -7.32
C THR A 406 5.61 27.36 -7.69
N PRO A 407 4.37 27.74 -7.33
CA PRO A 407 3.21 26.92 -7.62
C PRO A 407 3.04 26.75 -9.14
N ARG A 408 3.22 25.52 -9.67
CA ARG A 408 2.99 25.19 -11.10
C ARG A 408 1.61 25.63 -11.58
N ARG A 409 0.60 25.64 -10.70
CA ARG A 409 -0.74 26.17 -10.98
C ARG A 409 -0.77 27.67 -11.31
N THR A 410 0.12 28.48 -10.75
CA THR A 410 0.22 29.92 -11.07
C THR A 410 0.78 30.11 -12.47
N VAL A 411 1.83 29.36 -12.86
CA VAL A 411 2.40 29.43 -14.22
C VAL A 411 1.39 28.94 -15.26
N VAL A 412 0.67 27.84 -15.00
CA VAL A 412 -0.38 27.33 -15.91
C VAL A 412 -1.58 28.29 -15.99
N ARG A 413 -2.04 28.88 -14.88
CA ARG A 413 -3.10 29.90 -14.89
C ARG A 413 -2.68 31.18 -15.61
N LEU A 414 -1.46 31.67 -15.41
CA LEU A 414 -0.95 32.86 -16.10
C LEU A 414 -0.79 32.60 -17.59
N ARG A 415 -0.31 31.42 -18.00
CA ARG A 415 -0.18 31.04 -19.41
C ARG A 415 -1.55 30.94 -20.09
N GLY A 416 -2.51 30.24 -19.48
CA GLY A 416 -3.89 30.16 -20.00
C GLY A 416 -4.65 31.50 -19.95
N ALA A 417 -4.34 32.40 -19.02
CA ALA A 417 -4.88 33.76 -19.00
C ALA A 417 -4.29 34.62 -20.12
N ARG A 418 -2.98 34.48 -20.41
CA ARG A 418 -2.30 35.17 -21.51
C ARG A 418 -2.81 34.70 -22.87
N GLU A 419 -2.91 33.38 -23.08
CA GLU A 419 -3.49 32.79 -24.29
C GLU A 419 -4.94 33.24 -24.53
N ARG A 420 -5.76 33.39 -23.47
CA ARG A 420 -7.12 33.97 -23.58
C ARG A 420 -7.13 35.46 -23.87
N ALA A 421 -6.19 36.23 -23.33
CA ALA A 421 -6.05 37.65 -23.62
C ALA A 421 -5.58 37.89 -25.07
N ASP A 422 -4.60 37.11 -25.54
CA ASP A 422 -4.08 37.16 -26.90
C ASP A 422 -5.16 36.75 -27.92
N ALA A 423 -5.94 35.70 -27.62
CA ALA A 423 -7.09 35.30 -28.44
C ALA A 423 -8.20 36.37 -28.49
N LYS A 424 -8.48 37.05 -27.36
CA LYS A 424 -9.45 38.16 -27.33
C LYS A 424 -8.96 39.37 -28.14
N ALA A 425 -7.69 39.73 -28.01
CA ALA A 425 -7.09 40.82 -28.78
C ALA A 425 -7.05 40.52 -30.30
N ALA A 426 -6.87 39.25 -30.69
CA ALA A 426 -6.97 38.83 -32.08
C ALA A 426 -8.41 38.92 -32.62
N ALA A 427 -9.41 38.53 -31.82
CA ALA A 427 -10.82 38.64 -32.18
C ALA A 427 -11.29 40.10 -32.32
N GLU A 428 -10.86 40.99 -31.41
CA GLU A 428 -11.15 42.42 -31.49
C GLU A 428 -10.54 43.04 -32.75
N ARG A 429 -9.29 42.72 -33.11
CA ARG A 429 -8.66 43.17 -34.36
C ARG A 429 -9.36 42.65 -35.62
N ALA A 430 -9.94 41.44 -35.58
CA ALA A 430 -10.73 40.91 -36.70
C ALA A 430 -12.09 41.62 -36.83
N GLY A 431 -12.72 41.99 -35.71
CA GLY A 431 -13.98 42.73 -35.69
C GLY A 431 -13.87 44.13 -36.30
N THR A 432 -12.79 44.87 -36.02
CA THR A 432 -12.60 46.25 -36.51
C THR A 432 -12.35 46.35 -38.02
N VAL A 433 -12.01 45.25 -38.70
CA VAL A 433 -11.75 45.25 -40.16
C VAL A 433 -13.04 45.01 -40.97
N ALA A 434 -14.12 44.54 -40.34
CA ALA A 434 -15.37 44.20 -41.03
C ALA A 434 -16.31 45.40 -41.30
N ASP A 435 -16.09 46.55 -40.66
CA ASP A 435 -17.04 47.70 -40.65
C ASP A 435 -16.61 48.88 -41.55
N THR A 436 -15.71 48.65 -42.52
CA THR A 436 -15.17 49.74 -43.37
C THR A 436 -15.04 49.39 -44.86
N THR A 437 -16.02 48.68 -45.46
CA THR A 437 -16.18 48.68 -46.93
C THR A 437 -17.63 48.46 -47.41
N ALA A 438 -18.52 49.40 -47.12
CA ALA A 438 -19.82 49.46 -47.79
C ALA A 438 -19.70 50.17 -49.15
N ILE A 439 -19.62 49.41 -50.25
CA ILE A 439 -19.86 49.92 -51.60
C ILE A 439 -21.10 49.23 -52.18
N ARG A 440 -22.12 50.05 -52.42
CA ARG A 440 -23.44 49.66 -52.92
C ARG A 440 -23.47 49.84 -54.44
N VAL A 441 -23.87 48.81 -55.18
CA VAL A 441 -24.12 48.89 -56.62
C VAL A 441 -25.49 48.32 -56.91
N ASP A 442 -26.40 49.16 -57.42
CA ASP A 442 -27.76 48.76 -57.81
C ASP A 442 -27.78 48.10 -59.21
N PRO A 443 -28.76 47.22 -59.51
CA PRO A 443 -28.75 46.35 -60.68
C PRO A 443 -29.54 46.90 -61.89
N PRO A 444 -29.28 46.38 -63.10
CA PRO A 444 -30.39 46.18 -64.06
C PRO A 444 -30.35 44.89 -64.90
N ARG A 445 -31.47 44.14 -64.87
CA ARG A 445 -32.21 43.46 -65.98
C ARG A 445 -31.40 42.74 -67.10
N ALA A 446 -31.61 41.46 -67.48
CA ALA A 446 -32.87 40.78 -67.82
C ALA A 446 -32.66 39.29 -68.26
N ALA A 447 -33.77 38.56 -68.44
CA ALA A 447 -33.98 37.41 -69.35
C ALA A 447 -33.28 36.03 -69.13
N THR A 448 -34.01 35.14 -68.47
CA THR A 448 -34.34 33.74 -68.88
C THR A 448 -33.53 33.04 -69.98
N TRP A 449 -33.01 31.82 -69.71
CA TRP A 449 -33.02 30.69 -70.66
C TRP A 449 -33.15 29.31 -69.97
N HIS A 450 -33.81 28.41 -70.70
CA HIS A 450 -34.27 27.05 -70.39
C HIS A 450 -33.34 26.06 -69.65
N ARG A 451 -33.97 25.10 -68.97
CA ARG A 451 -33.52 23.69 -68.90
C ARG A 451 -34.68 22.75 -69.21
N ASP A 452 -34.48 21.85 -70.17
CA ASP A 452 -35.32 20.67 -70.47
C ASP A 452 -34.39 19.61 -71.16
N PRO A 453 -34.80 18.37 -71.51
CA PRO A 453 -34.45 17.23 -70.65
C PRO A 453 -33.86 16.00 -71.41
N GLY A 454 -33.55 14.94 -70.65
CA GLY A 454 -33.20 13.61 -71.17
C GLY A 454 -31.73 13.24 -70.89
N SER A 455 -31.37 12.04 -70.41
CA SER A 455 -32.13 10.78 -70.38
C SER A 455 -31.68 9.83 -69.25
N ARG A 456 -32.62 9.01 -68.76
CA ARG A 456 -32.58 7.54 -68.51
C ARG A 456 -31.26 6.91 -67.97
N THR A 457 -31.25 5.97 -67.02
CA THR A 457 -32.30 5.01 -66.57
C THR A 457 -31.97 4.40 -65.19
N ARG A 458 -33.02 3.98 -64.44
CA ARG A 458 -33.25 2.66 -63.74
C ARG A 458 -32.05 1.80 -63.28
N ALA A 459 -32.12 0.96 -62.24
CA ALA A 459 -33.23 0.44 -61.41
C ALA A 459 -32.66 -0.34 -60.20
N ASP A 460 -33.39 -0.69 -59.14
CA ASP A 460 -34.57 -0.08 -58.50
C ASP A 460 -34.78 -0.67 -57.08
N ARG A 461 -35.52 0.06 -56.24
CA ARG A 461 -36.39 -0.34 -55.11
C ARG A 461 -36.49 -1.82 -54.67
N GLN A 462 -36.48 -2.05 -53.35
CA GLN A 462 -37.72 -2.38 -52.60
C GLN A 462 -37.57 -2.30 -51.06
N ALA A 463 -38.51 -1.59 -50.45
CA ALA A 463 -39.05 -1.73 -49.09
C ALA A 463 -40.60 -1.81 -49.27
N PRO A 464 -41.49 -1.80 -48.25
CA PRO A 464 -41.30 -1.86 -46.79
C PRO A 464 -42.20 -2.95 -46.13
N GLU A 465 -42.35 -2.97 -44.80
CA GLU A 465 -43.66 -2.78 -44.13
C GLU A 465 -43.58 -2.82 -42.59
N ASP A 466 -44.31 -1.89 -41.96
CA ASP A 466 -44.73 -1.77 -40.55
C ASP A 466 -46.23 -1.38 -40.68
N PRO A 467 -47.21 -2.00 -39.97
CA PRO A 467 -47.51 -1.53 -38.60
C PRO A 467 -48.23 -2.49 -37.61
N SER A 468 -48.28 -2.03 -36.35
CA SER A 468 -49.43 -2.11 -35.40
C SER A 468 -49.79 -3.38 -34.57
N ALA A 469 -49.58 -3.24 -33.25
CA ALA A 469 -50.59 -3.32 -32.15
C ALA A 469 -51.35 -4.61 -31.76
N GLY A 470 -50.79 -5.36 -30.78
CA GLY A 470 -51.44 -6.02 -29.60
C GLY A 470 -52.59 -7.05 -29.78
N PRO A 471 -53.19 -7.60 -28.70
CA PRO A 471 -52.73 -7.76 -27.30
C PRO A 471 -52.69 -9.26 -26.83
N GLU A 472 -52.59 -9.49 -25.51
CA GLU A 472 -52.72 -10.72 -24.66
C GLU A 472 -53.84 -11.75 -25.01
N PRO A 473 -54.01 -12.89 -24.27
CA PRO A 473 -53.05 -13.79 -23.59
C PRO A 473 -53.34 -15.31 -23.82
N ARG A 474 -52.46 -16.22 -23.35
CA ARG A 474 -52.82 -17.47 -22.64
C ARG A 474 -51.62 -18.22 -22.04
#